data_AF-A0A9E6ZAC5-F1
#
_entry.id   AF-A0A9E6ZAC5-F1
#
_cell.length_a   1.000
_cell.length_b   1.000
_cell.length_c   1.000
_cell.angle_alpha   90.00
_cell.angle_beta   90.00
_cell.angle_gamma   90.00
#
_symmetry.space_group_name_H-M   'P 1'
#
loop_
_entity.id
_entity.type
_entity.pdbx_description
1 polymer ?
#
loop_
_entity_poly.entity_id
_entity_poly.type
_entity_poly.pdbx_seq_one_letter_code
_entity_poly.pdbx_strand_id
1 'polypeptide(L)'
;MGIFQLEGQGMRDVLRRLQPQKFEDIIDINALYRPGPMDSIPRYIACKHGQQEVSYLHPALEPILKKTHGVMVYQEQVMEIARVLGGYTFGGADLLRRAMGKKIKSEMDAQREVFTKGAMDKGVSQSAASEIYDQMAKFSGYGFNKSHSAPYALISYQTAYMKANYPHEFMAATMTYDMHNTDKLEIYHQELKLMGIALLPPDVNASLDIFSVETDAKTQKKAVRYSLSAIKNVGTQAMMALVEERQKSGPFKTLEDF
;
A
#
# COMPACT_ATOMS: atom_id res chain seq x y z
N MET A 1 -10.94 -0.05 -5.20
CA MET A 1 -11.27 -0.37 -3.78
C MET A 1 -10.95 -1.83 -3.45
N GLY A 2 -10.72 -2.18 -2.19
CA GLY A 2 -10.42 -3.53 -1.70
C GLY A 2 -8.92 -3.88 -1.58
N ILE A 3 -8.01 -3.05 -2.11
CA ILE A 3 -6.59 -3.40 -2.20
C ILE A 3 -5.86 -2.95 -0.93
N PHE A 4 -5.32 -3.91 -0.19
CA PHE A 4 -4.64 -3.66 1.09
C PHE A 4 -3.62 -2.51 0.98
N GLN A 5 -3.64 -1.58 1.96
CA GLN A 5 -2.83 -0.34 2.05
C GLN A 5 -2.99 0.69 0.92
N LEU A 6 -3.66 0.37 -0.19
CA LEU A 6 -3.69 1.21 -1.39
C LEU A 6 -5.05 1.87 -1.66
N GLU A 7 -5.96 1.85 -0.69
CA GLU A 7 -7.36 2.28 -0.87
C GLU A 7 -7.59 3.78 -0.69
N GLY A 8 -6.77 4.44 0.13
CA GLY A 8 -6.96 5.84 0.50
C GLY A 8 -6.97 6.75 -0.73
N GLN A 9 -7.84 7.76 -0.76
CA GLN A 9 -8.03 8.64 -1.93
C GLN A 9 -6.69 9.19 -2.47
N GLY A 10 -5.89 9.82 -1.61
CA GLY A 10 -4.62 10.39 -2.04
C GLY A 10 -3.59 9.33 -2.49
N MET A 11 -3.59 8.14 -1.89
CA MET A 11 -2.75 7.02 -2.34
C MET A 11 -3.17 6.59 -3.75
N ARG A 12 -4.47 6.47 -4.03
CA ARG A 12 -5.00 6.18 -5.37
C ARG A 12 -4.63 7.26 -6.38
N ASP A 13 -4.66 8.53 -6.00
CA ASP A 13 -4.24 9.64 -6.86
C ASP A 13 -2.75 9.55 -7.22
N VAL A 14 -1.91 9.19 -6.24
CA VAL A 14 -0.49 8.96 -6.49
C VAL A 14 -0.25 7.74 -7.37
N LEU A 15 -0.92 6.61 -7.12
CA LEU A 15 -0.80 5.40 -7.94
C LEU A 15 -1.18 5.65 -9.40
N ARG A 16 -2.24 6.44 -9.65
CA ARG A 16 -2.63 6.82 -11.02
C ARG A 16 -1.54 7.59 -11.76
N ARG A 17 -0.79 8.44 -11.07
CA ARG A 17 0.35 9.19 -11.64
C ARG A 17 1.61 8.32 -11.75
N LEU A 18 1.86 7.49 -10.74
CA LEU A 18 3.04 6.63 -10.65
C LEU A 18 3.03 5.51 -11.69
N GLN A 19 1.84 4.99 -12.02
CA GLN A 19 1.65 3.82 -12.89
C GLN A 19 2.64 2.68 -12.55
N PRO A 20 2.47 1.99 -11.41
CA PRO A 20 3.32 0.87 -11.03
C PRO A 20 3.36 -0.19 -12.13
N GLN A 21 4.57 -0.63 -12.53
CA GLN A 21 4.82 -1.64 -13.56
C GLN A 21 5.56 -2.87 -13.00
N LYS A 22 6.24 -2.72 -11.88
CA LYS A 22 7.00 -3.78 -11.20
C LYS A 22 6.69 -3.80 -9.71
N PHE A 23 6.99 -4.93 -9.07
CA PHE A 23 6.72 -5.12 -7.64
C PHE A 23 7.43 -4.07 -6.77
N GLU A 24 8.66 -3.68 -7.13
CA GLU A 24 9.43 -2.65 -6.43
C GLU A 24 8.72 -1.30 -6.36
N ASP A 25 7.89 -0.97 -7.34
CA ASP A 25 7.13 0.28 -7.31
C ASP A 25 6.13 0.31 -6.14
N ILE A 26 5.56 -0.85 -5.78
CA ILE A 26 4.65 -1.00 -4.64
C ILE A 26 5.43 -0.84 -3.33
N ILE A 27 6.63 -1.42 -3.26
CA ILE A 27 7.52 -1.28 -2.10
C ILE A 27 7.91 0.20 -1.90
N ASP A 28 8.31 0.85 -2.99
CA ASP A 28 8.78 2.24 -2.98
C ASP A 28 7.62 3.19 -2.61
N ILE A 29 6.42 3.01 -3.16
CA ILE A 29 5.31 3.92 -2.84
C ILE A 29 4.81 3.78 -1.40
N ASN A 30 4.80 2.56 -0.86
CA ASN A 30 4.46 2.33 0.55
C ASN A 30 5.47 2.99 1.52
N ALA A 31 6.72 3.14 1.08
CA ALA A 31 7.75 3.88 1.81
C ALA A 31 7.60 5.40 1.63
N LEU A 32 7.34 5.87 0.40
CA LEU A 32 7.28 7.29 0.05
C LEU A 32 6.00 8.00 0.51
N TYR A 33 4.86 7.30 0.57
CA TYR A 33 3.56 7.89 0.90
C TYR A 33 3.38 8.11 2.42
N ARG A 34 4.26 8.92 2.99
CA ARG A 34 4.32 9.31 4.41
C ARG A 34 4.70 10.79 4.55
N PRO A 35 4.30 11.47 5.64
CA PRO A 35 4.74 12.83 5.90
C PRO A 35 6.27 12.94 5.80
N GLY A 36 6.80 13.96 5.11
CA GLY A 36 8.25 14.12 4.86
C GLY A 36 8.69 13.60 3.48
N PRO A 37 8.77 12.28 3.24
CA PRO A 37 9.13 11.72 1.93
C PRO A 37 8.12 12.01 0.82
N MET A 38 6.85 12.28 1.17
CA MET A 38 5.80 12.62 0.20
C MET A 38 6.17 13.78 -0.73
N ASP A 39 6.94 14.75 -0.24
CA ASP A 39 7.43 15.88 -1.05
C ASP A 39 8.28 15.42 -2.25
N SER A 40 8.89 14.24 -2.14
CA SER A 40 9.76 13.67 -3.18
C SER A 40 8.98 12.84 -4.21
N ILE A 41 7.70 12.52 -3.97
CA ILE A 41 6.87 11.73 -4.89
C ILE A 41 6.79 12.37 -6.29
N PRO A 42 6.56 13.70 -6.44
CA PRO A 42 6.52 14.32 -7.76
C PRO A 42 7.83 14.12 -8.55
N ARG A 43 8.99 14.33 -7.92
CA ARG A 43 10.30 14.10 -8.54
C ARG A 43 10.50 12.62 -8.86
N TYR A 44 10.18 11.72 -7.93
CA TYR A 44 10.29 10.28 -8.14
C TYR A 44 9.50 9.84 -9.39
N ILE A 45 8.25 10.29 -9.53
CA ILE A 45 7.39 9.99 -10.67
C ILE A 45 7.95 10.60 -11.97
N ALA A 46 8.37 11.87 -11.95
CA ALA A 46 8.93 12.53 -13.13
C ALA A 46 10.20 11.82 -13.63
N CYS A 47 11.11 11.46 -12.73
CA CYS A 47 12.31 10.70 -13.06
C CYS A 47 11.99 9.29 -13.56
N LYS A 48 11.01 8.60 -12.95
CA LYS A 48 10.57 7.26 -13.38
C LYS A 48 10.07 7.28 -14.83
N HIS A 49 9.30 8.30 -15.19
CA HIS A 49 8.72 8.46 -16.53
C HIS A 49 9.66 9.14 -17.53
N GLY A 50 10.92 9.44 -17.15
CA GLY A 50 11.88 10.11 -18.03
C GLY A 50 11.53 11.58 -18.34
N GLN A 51 10.61 12.18 -17.60
CA GLN A 51 10.22 13.59 -17.72
C GLN A 51 11.24 14.53 -17.06
N GLN A 52 12.09 13.99 -16.20
CA GLN A 52 13.18 14.66 -15.53
C GLN A 52 14.41 13.74 -15.51
N GLU A 53 15.59 14.27 -15.83
CA GLU A 53 16.83 13.49 -15.72
C GLU A 53 17.18 13.21 -14.25
N VAL A 54 17.66 11.99 -13.99
CA VAL A 54 18.16 11.60 -12.68
C VAL A 54 19.54 12.23 -12.48
N SER A 55 19.62 13.19 -11.58
CA SER A 55 20.86 13.82 -11.15
C SER A 55 21.29 13.36 -9.76
N TYR A 56 22.60 13.27 -9.55
CA TYR A 56 23.21 12.92 -8.26
C TYR A 56 24.17 14.03 -7.83
N LEU A 57 24.20 14.33 -6.53
CA LEU A 57 25.15 15.30 -5.96
C LEU A 57 26.59 14.79 -5.98
N HIS A 58 26.78 13.47 -6.10
CA HIS A 58 28.08 12.85 -6.24
C HIS A 58 27.95 11.48 -6.95
N PRO A 59 28.90 11.06 -7.81
CA PRO A 59 28.84 9.78 -8.52
C PRO A 59 28.66 8.56 -7.61
N ALA A 60 29.25 8.59 -6.40
CA ALA A 60 29.12 7.49 -5.44
C ALA A 60 27.68 7.28 -4.92
N LEU A 61 26.76 8.23 -5.13
CA LEU A 61 25.35 8.07 -4.78
C LEU A 61 24.58 7.25 -5.80
N GLU A 62 25.02 7.21 -7.06
CA GLU A 62 24.34 6.46 -8.12
C GLU A 62 24.09 4.99 -7.73
N PRO A 63 25.09 4.17 -7.37
CA PRO A 63 24.85 2.76 -7.06
C PRO A 63 23.86 2.55 -5.90
N ILE A 64 23.72 3.53 -5.00
CA ILE A 64 22.86 3.46 -3.82
C ILE A 64 21.41 3.87 -4.16
N LEU A 65 21.25 4.92 -4.97
CA LEU A 65 19.97 5.58 -5.23
C LEU A 65 19.38 5.31 -6.62
N LYS A 66 20.12 4.63 -7.51
CA LYS A 66 19.67 4.34 -8.89
C LYS A 66 18.34 3.59 -8.94
N LYS A 67 18.13 2.63 -8.05
CA LYS A 67 16.87 1.86 -7.98
C LYS A 67 15.66 2.72 -7.57
N THR A 68 15.90 3.85 -6.92
CA THR A 68 14.88 4.79 -6.43
C THR A 68 14.96 6.13 -7.15
N HIS A 69 15.47 6.14 -8.38
CA HIS A 69 15.52 7.33 -9.25
C HIS A 69 16.22 8.54 -8.62
N GLY A 70 17.25 8.31 -7.81
CA GLY A 70 18.01 9.38 -7.14
C GLY A 70 17.31 9.95 -5.89
N VAL A 71 16.21 9.37 -5.44
CA VAL A 71 15.48 9.76 -4.23
C VAL A 71 15.85 8.83 -3.08
N MET A 72 16.10 9.37 -1.88
CA MET A 72 16.28 8.56 -0.68
C MET A 72 14.92 8.04 -0.20
N VAL A 73 14.80 6.72 -0.04
CA VAL A 73 13.53 6.02 0.29
C VAL A 73 13.70 5.03 1.45
N TYR A 74 14.92 4.56 1.71
CA TYR A 74 15.16 3.51 2.69
C TYR A 74 16.17 3.91 3.76
N GLN A 75 16.00 3.41 4.98
CA GLN A 75 16.97 3.61 6.06
C GLN A 75 18.35 3.05 5.68
N GLU A 76 18.35 1.93 4.97
CA GLU A 76 19.54 1.24 4.47
C GLU A 76 20.33 2.11 3.49
N GLN A 77 19.65 2.95 2.69
CA GLN A 77 20.32 3.91 1.80
C GLN A 77 21.04 4.99 2.61
N VAL A 78 20.41 5.53 3.67
CA VAL A 78 21.05 6.53 4.56
C VAL A 78 22.30 5.94 5.21
N MET A 79 22.21 4.70 5.70
CA MET A 79 23.34 4.02 6.31
C MET A 79 24.47 3.78 5.30
N GLU A 80 24.15 3.37 4.08
CA GLU A 80 25.15 3.14 3.03
C GLU A 80 25.81 4.44 2.58
N ILE A 81 25.06 5.54 2.44
CA ILE A 81 25.62 6.87 2.12
C ILE A 81 26.58 7.32 3.23
N ALA A 82 26.21 7.15 4.50
CA ALA A 82 27.09 7.47 5.62
C ALA A 82 28.40 6.68 5.57
N ARG A 83 28.36 5.40 5.19
CA ARG A 83 29.57 4.58 5.03
C ARG A 83 30.41 5.03 3.83
N VAL A 84 29.78 5.08 2.65
CA VAL A 84 30.45 5.32 1.37
C VAL A 84 31.01 6.72 1.29
N LEU A 85 30.30 7.74 1.78
CA LEU A 85 30.76 9.14 1.78
C LEU A 85 31.37 9.55 3.12
N GLY A 86 30.66 9.37 4.23
CA GLY A 86 31.12 9.84 5.54
C GLY A 86 32.23 8.98 6.20
N GLY A 87 32.52 7.80 5.67
CA GLY A 87 33.57 6.91 6.23
C GLY A 87 33.15 6.18 7.51
N TYR A 88 31.85 6.08 7.78
CA TYR A 88 31.32 5.43 8.97
C TYR A 88 31.51 3.91 8.93
N THR A 89 31.65 3.29 10.11
CA THR A 89 31.47 1.84 10.25
C THR A 89 29.98 1.47 10.16
N PHE A 90 29.62 0.19 10.06
CA PHE A 90 28.21 -0.23 10.06
C PHE A 90 27.50 0.19 11.35
N GLY A 91 28.15 0.00 12.50
CA GLY A 91 27.63 0.45 13.79
C GLY A 91 27.51 1.97 13.88
N GLY A 92 28.52 2.71 13.39
CA GLY A 92 28.48 4.17 13.34
C GLY A 92 27.34 4.71 12.47
N ALA A 93 27.09 4.09 11.32
CA ALA A 93 26.00 4.47 10.43
C ALA A 93 24.62 4.22 11.05
N ASP A 94 24.44 3.13 11.82
CA ASP A 94 23.18 2.92 12.56
C ASP A 94 23.02 3.93 13.72
N LEU A 95 24.11 4.29 14.42
CA LEU A 95 24.06 5.35 15.43
C LEU A 95 23.65 6.69 14.81
N LEU A 96 24.20 7.05 13.64
CA LEU A 96 23.79 8.23 12.89
C LEU A 96 22.30 8.18 12.55
N ARG A 97 21.82 7.07 11.99
CA ARG A 97 20.40 6.86 11.66
C ARG A 97 19.50 7.05 12.89
N ARG A 98 19.89 6.50 14.05
CA ARG A 98 19.15 6.66 15.32
C ARG A 98 19.11 8.11 15.79
N ALA A 99 20.24 8.81 15.77
CA ALA A 99 20.34 10.21 16.17
C ALA A 99 19.46 11.11 15.28
N MET A 100 19.55 10.92 13.96
CA MET A 100 18.74 11.66 13.01
C MET A 100 17.23 11.34 13.13
N GLY A 101 16.86 10.14 13.59
CA GLY A 101 15.45 9.79 13.89
C GLY A 101 14.90 10.50 15.13
N LYS A 102 15.74 10.69 16.17
CA LYS A 102 15.36 11.41 17.40
C LYS A 102 15.38 12.94 17.24
N LYS A 103 15.98 13.46 16.17
CA LYS A 103 16.12 14.90 15.88
C LYS A 103 16.79 15.70 17.01
N ILE A 104 17.79 15.11 17.67
CA ILE A 104 18.54 15.77 18.75
C ILE A 104 19.54 16.73 18.10
N LYS A 105 19.29 18.04 18.21
CA LYS A 105 20.05 19.08 17.49
C LYS A 105 21.57 19.00 17.74
N SER A 106 21.99 18.90 19.00
CA SER A 106 23.41 18.83 19.36
C SER A 106 24.11 17.59 18.77
N GLU A 107 23.45 16.43 18.78
CA GLU A 107 23.99 15.22 18.16
C GLU A 107 24.06 15.37 16.63
N MET A 108 23.03 15.95 16.01
CA MET A 108 22.99 16.16 14.58
C MET A 108 24.07 17.14 14.10
N ASP A 109 24.35 18.21 14.86
CA ASP A 109 25.40 19.17 14.52
C ASP A 109 26.78 18.51 14.61
N ALA A 110 27.06 17.74 15.68
CA ALA A 110 28.30 16.97 15.80
C ALA A 110 28.46 15.94 14.68
N GLN A 111 27.39 15.23 14.33
CA GLN A 111 27.42 14.25 13.24
C GLN A 111 27.57 14.89 11.86
N ARG A 112 27.06 16.11 11.66
CA ARG A 112 27.24 16.86 10.41
C ARG A 112 28.72 17.13 10.16
N GLU A 113 29.45 17.57 11.19
CA GLU A 113 30.88 17.85 11.07
C GLU A 113 31.66 16.58 10.69
N VAL A 114 31.37 15.46 11.37
CA VAL A 114 31.99 14.15 11.09
C VAL A 114 31.71 13.71 9.65
N PHE A 115 30.44 13.75 9.22
CA PHE A 115 30.06 13.36 7.87
C PHE A 115 30.69 14.26 6.81
N THR A 116 30.64 15.59 7.00
CA THR A 116 31.16 16.56 6.03
C THR A 116 32.67 16.38 5.85
N LYS A 117 33.41 16.23 6.95
CA LYS A 117 34.84 15.96 6.90
C LYS A 117 35.15 14.65 6.16
N GLY A 118 34.48 13.56 6.53
CA GLY A 118 34.68 12.27 5.87
C GLY A 118 34.33 12.29 4.38
N ALA A 119 33.28 13.01 3.99
CA ALA A 119 32.88 13.18 2.60
C ALA A 119 33.89 14.00 1.80
N MET A 120 34.44 15.07 2.40
CA MET A 120 35.50 15.88 1.78
C MET A 120 36.79 15.08 1.56
N ASP A 121 37.17 14.23 2.51
CA ASP A 121 38.31 13.32 2.37
C ASP A 121 38.13 12.32 1.21
N LYS A 122 36.89 12.14 0.73
CA LYS A 122 36.54 11.31 -0.42
C LYS A 122 36.21 12.10 -1.69
N GLY A 123 36.55 13.39 -1.72
CA GLY A 123 36.42 14.24 -2.90
C GLY A 123 35.03 14.87 -3.12
N VAL A 124 34.13 14.82 -2.13
CA VAL A 124 32.85 15.53 -2.18
C VAL A 124 33.07 17.01 -1.81
N SER A 125 32.51 17.96 -2.57
CA SER A 125 32.59 19.37 -2.19
C SER A 125 31.85 19.63 -0.87
N GLN A 126 32.30 20.62 -0.11
CA GLN A 126 31.65 20.95 1.18
C GLN A 126 30.16 21.28 1.01
N SER A 127 29.78 21.98 -0.07
CA SER A 127 28.37 22.30 -0.34
C SER A 127 27.54 21.04 -0.62
N ALA A 128 28.06 20.14 -1.46
CA ALA A 128 27.38 18.88 -1.76
C ALA A 128 27.30 17.98 -0.53
N ALA A 129 28.36 17.90 0.28
CA ALA A 129 28.36 17.12 1.52
C ALA A 129 27.31 17.64 2.52
N SER A 130 27.21 18.96 2.69
CA SER A 130 26.18 19.55 3.55
C SER A 130 24.77 19.27 3.02
N GLU A 131 24.55 19.42 1.71
CA GLU A 131 23.25 19.15 1.09
C GLU A 131 22.85 17.68 1.21
N ILE A 132 23.78 16.74 0.99
CA ILE A 132 23.54 15.30 1.18
C ILE A 132 23.15 15.00 2.63
N TYR A 133 23.84 15.62 3.59
CA TYR A 133 23.52 15.46 5.02
C TYR A 133 22.13 16.01 5.34
N ASP A 134 21.75 17.16 4.78
CA ASP A 134 20.41 17.74 4.94
C ASP A 134 19.32 16.84 4.36
N GLN A 135 19.56 16.23 3.20
CA GLN A 135 18.65 15.25 2.61
C GLN A 135 18.52 14.01 3.51
N MET A 136 19.63 13.49 4.03
CA MET A 136 19.64 12.37 4.99
C MET A 136 18.85 12.70 6.26
N ALA A 137 19.04 13.90 6.82
CA ALA A 137 18.38 14.37 8.04
C ALA A 137 16.88 14.67 7.85
N LYS A 138 16.48 15.20 6.69
CA LYS A 138 15.06 15.34 6.33
C LYS A 138 14.39 13.97 6.25
N PHE A 139 15.13 12.99 5.74
CA PHE A 139 14.61 11.65 5.47
C PHE A 139 14.59 10.73 6.70
N SER A 140 15.58 10.83 7.58
CA SER A 140 15.80 9.92 8.73
C SER A 140 14.62 9.78 9.69
N GLY A 141 13.81 10.81 9.87
CA GLY A 141 12.59 10.75 10.70
C GLY A 141 11.47 9.91 10.08
N TYR A 142 11.58 9.61 8.78
CA TYR A 142 10.55 8.96 7.97
C TYR A 142 11.08 7.82 7.11
N GLY A 143 12.39 7.52 7.23
CA GLY A 143 13.02 6.46 6.47
C GLY A 143 12.35 5.14 6.78
N PHE A 144 11.94 4.44 5.74
CA PHE A 144 11.22 3.20 5.90
C PHE A 144 12.18 2.01 5.84
N ASN A 145 11.93 1.01 6.67
CA ASN A 145 12.71 -0.21 6.65
C ASN A 145 12.25 -1.05 5.45
N LYS A 146 13.17 -1.37 4.52
CA LYS A 146 12.81 -2.08 3.30
C LYS A 146 12.32 -3.50 3.59
N SER A 147 12.90 -4.18 4.59
CA SER A 147 12.48 -5.53 5.00
C SER A 147 11.09 -5.56 5.65
N HIS A 148 10.61 -4.43 6.18
CA HIS A 148 9.22 -4.27 6.58
C HIS A 148 8.30 -3.89 5.41
N SER A 149 8.77 -3.05 4.47
CA SER A 149 7.96 -2.62 3.32
C SER A 149 7.61 -3.77 2.38
N ALA A 150 8.59 -4.62 2.07
CA ALA A 150 8.44 -5.66 1.05
C ALA A 150 7.36 -6.71 1.38
N PRO A 151 7.25 -7.27 2.60
CA PRO A 151 6.18 -8.21 2.94
C PRO A 151 4.78 -7.60 2.87
N TYR A 152 4.61 -6.34 3.27
CA TYR A 152 3.32 -5.65 3.18
C TYR A 152 2.95 -5.30 1.74
N ALA A 153 3.94 -4.94 0.91
CA ALA A 153 3.76 -4.80 -0.53
C ALA A 153 3.33 -6.12 -1.18
N LEU A 154 3.82 -7.27 -0.69
CA LEU A 154 3.39 -8.58 -1.18
C LEU A 154 1.89 -8.83 -0.92
N ILE A 155 1.39 -8.51 0.26
CA ILE A 155 -0.06 -8.62 0.57
C ILE A 155 -0.86 -7.67 -0.33
N SER A 156 -0.36 -6.45 -0.54
CA SER A 156 -0.97 -5.48 -1.45
C SER A 156 -1.05 -6.03 -2.88
N TYR A 157 0.03 -6.65 -3.37
CA TYR A 157 0.07 -7.30 -4.67
C TYR A 157 -0.88 -8.51 -4.74
N GLN A 158 -0.91 -9.36 -3.71
CA GLN A 158 -1.79 -10.53 -3.66
C GLN A 158 -3.27 -10.12 -3.73
N THR A 159 -3.67 -9.10 -2.98
CA THR A 159 -5.05 -8.59 -3.03
C THR A 159 -5.36 -7.96 -4.39
N ALA A 160 -4.42 -7.21 -4.98
CA ALA A 160 -4.57 -6.69 -6.34
C ALA A 160 -4.68 -7.79 -7.40
N TYR A 161 -3.87 -8.84 -7.28
CA TYR A 161 -3.90 -10.01 -8.17
C TYR A 161 -5.23 -10.74 -8.07
N MET A 162 -5.72 -11.01 -6.87
CA MET A 162 -7.02 -11.66 -6.67
C MET A 162 -8.15 -10.82 -7.26
N LYS A 163 -8.11 -9.50 -7.07
CA LYS A 163 -9.11 -8.62 -7.67
C LYS A 163 -9.03 -8.60 -9.20
N ALA A 164 -7.84 -8.62 -9.79
CA ALA A 164 -7.67 -8.57 -11.23
C ALA A 164 -8.12 -9.87 -11.92
N ASN A 165 -7.88 -11.03 -11.29
CA ASN A 165 -8.10 -12.35 -11.90
C ASN A 165 -9.38 -13.06 -11.43
N TYR A 166 -9.82 -12.78 -10.21
CA TYR A 166 -11.02 -13.35 -9.57
C TYR A 166 -11.90 -12.24 -8.97
N PRO A 167 -12.33 -11.25 -9.78
CA PRO A 167 -12.96 -10.04 -9.26
C PRO A 167 -14.29 -10.30 -8.53
N HIS A 168 -15.07 -11.30 -8.95
CA HIS A 168 -16.35 -11.62 -8.33
C HIS A 168 -16.14 -12.20 -6.94
N GLU A 169 -15.26 -13.20 -6.85
CA GLU A 169 -14.93 -13.91 -5.62
C GLU A 169 -14.21 -12.98 -4.63
N PHE A 170 -13.29 -12.14 -5.14
CA PHE A 170 -12.62 -11.12 -4.34
C PHE A 170 -13.61 -10.14 -3.73
N MET A 171 -14.51 -9.55 -4.55
CA MET A 171 -15.49 -8.60 -4.05
C MET A 171 -16.49 -9.24 -3.08
N ALA A 172 -16.95 -10.47 -3.34
CA ALA A 172 -17.79 -11.21 -2.40
C ALA A 172 -17.09 -11.43 -1.05
N ALA A 173 -15.81 -11.81 -1.07
CA ALA A 173 -15.02 -11.98 0.15
C ALA A 173 -14.81 -10.65 0.90
N THR A 174 -14.47 -9.57 0.19
CA THR A 174 -14.30 -8.23 0.79
C THR A 174 -15.61 -7.72 1.41
N MET A 175 -16.74 -7.87 0.72
CA MET A 175 -18.05 -7.47 1.24
C MET A 175 -18.48 -8.33 2.43
N THR A 176 -18.13 -9.63 2.43
CA THR A 176 -18.34 -10.52 3.58
C THR A 176 -17.57 -10.04 4.81
N TYR A 177 -16.29 -9.69 4.64
CA TYR A 177 -15.47 -9.18 5.74
C TYR A 177 -16.06 -7.93 6.41
N ASP A 178 -16.65 -7.04 5.62
CA ASP A 178 -17.25 -5.78 6.07
C ASP A 178 -18.79 -5.83 6.13
N MET A 179 -19.42 -7.01 6.22
CA MET A 179 -20.87 -7.19 6.02
C MET A 179 -21.76 -6.40 6.99
N HIS A 180 -21.23 -6.02 8.15
CA HIS A 180 -21.95 -5.25 9.16
C HIS A 180 -21.70 -3.74 9.06
N ASN A 181 -20.84 -3.29 8.14
CA ASN A 181 -20.54 -1.89 7.91
C ASN A 181 -21.26 -1.40 6.64
N THR A 182 -22.45 -0.82 6.84
CA THR A 182 -23.31 -0.38 5.73
C THR A 182 -22.62 0.69 4.85
N ASP A 183 -21.86 1.60 5.45
CA ASP A 183 -21.17 2.67 4.72
C ASP A 183 -20.11 2.10 3.77
N LYS A 184 -19.36 1.08 4.23
CA LYS A 184 -18.40 0.37 3.37
C LYS A 184 -19.09 -0.46 2.29
N LEU A 185 -20.21 -1.12 2.61
CA LEU A 185 -20.96 -1.88 1.62
C LEU A 185 -21.44 -0.99 0.47
N GLU A 186 -21.84 0.25 0.73
CA GLU A 186 -22.20 1.20 -0.33
C GLU A 186 -20.99 1.55 -1.21
N ILE A 187 -19.81 1.75 -0.63
CA ILE A 187 -18.57 1.97 -1.40
C ILE A 187 -18.27 0.76 -2.31
N TYR A 188 -18.42 -0.46 -1.81
CA TYR A 188 -18.20 -1.67 -2.61
C TYR A 188 -19.28 -1.87 -3.68
N HIS A 189 -20.53 -1.50 -3.40
CA HIS A 189 -21.61 -1.51 -4.38
C HIS A 189 -21.33 -0.57 -5.55
N GLN A 190 -20.81 0.64 -5.28
CA GLN A 190 -20.36 1.54 -6.35
C GLN A 190 -19.16 0.99 -7.11
N GLU A 191 -18.21 0.35 -6.44
CA GLU A 191 -17.08 -0.32 -7.10
C GLU A 191 -17.54 -1.45 -8.03
N LEU A 192 -18.49 -2.30 -7.59
CA LEU A 192 -19.07 -3.37 -8.42
C LEU A 192 -19.69 -2.81 -9.71
N LYS A 193 -20.41 -1.68 -9.62
CA LYS A 193 -20.96 -0.99 -10.80
C LYS A 193 -19.87 -0.54 -11.77
N LEU A 194 -18.79 0.06 -11.26
CA LEU A 194 -17.65 0.48 -12.08
C LEU A 194 -16.93 -0.70 -12.75
N MET A 195 -16.91 -1.85 -12.08
CA MET A 195 -16.34 -3.10 -12.60
C MET A 195 -17.30 -3.85 -13.55
N GLY A 196 -18.55 -3.40 -13.70
CA GLY A 196 -19.56 -4.09 -14.50
C GLY A 196 -20.04 -5.41 -13.90
N ILE A 197 -19.90 -5.59 -12.58
CA ILE A 197 -20.31 -6.79 -11.86
C ILE A 197 -21.68 -6.54 -11.22
N ALA A 198 -22.64 -7.41 -11.52
CA ALA A 198 -23.97 -7.31 -10.93
C ALA A 198 -23.95 -7.69 -9.44
N LEU A 199 -24.65 -6.90 -8.63
CA LEU A 199 -25.01 -7.26 -7.26
C LEU A 199 -26.49 -7.65 -7.24
N LEU A 200 -26.75 -8.95 -7.10
CA LEU A 200 -28.10 -9.49 -7.03
C LEU A 200 -28.68 -9.25 -5.62
N PRO A 201 -29.98 -8.89 -5.50
CA PRO A 201 -30.59 -8.57 -4.22
C PRO A 201 -30.62 -9.78 -3.27
N PRO A 202 -30.89 -9.59 -1.97
CA PRO A 202 -31.10 -10.72 -1.07
C PRO A 202 -32.30 -11.55 -1.53
N ASP A 203 -32.17 -12.87 -1.43
CA ASP A 203 -33.20 -13.84 -1.82
C ASP A 203 -33.15 -15.02 -0.85
N VAL A 204 -34.24 -15.27 -0.12
CA VAL A 204 -34.32 -16.35 0.89
C VAL A 204 -34.05 -17.73 0.30
N ASN A 205 -34.24 -17.92 -1.02
CA ASN A 205 -34.04 -19.18 -1.71
C ASN A 205 -32.69 -19.30 -2.42
N ALA A 206 -31.94 -18.21 -2.58
CA ALA A 206 -30.63 -18.22 -3.26
C ALA A 206 -29.48 -17.70 -2.40
N SER A 207 -29.68 -16.64 -1.63
CA SER A 207 -28.63 -16.03 -0.81
C SER A 207 -28.09 -16.97 0.25
N LEU A 208 -26.78 -16.89 0.51
CA LEU A 208 -26.16 -17.48 1.70
C LEU A 208 -26.19 -16.48 2.87
N ASP A 209 -25.75 -16.94 4.04
CA ASP A 209 -25.50 -16.10 5.20
C ASP A 209 -24.36 -15.10 4.93
N ILE A 210 -23.45 -15.39 4.00
CA ILE A 210 -22.37 -14.50 3.52
C ILE A 210 -22.59 -14.04 2.06
N PHE A 211 -21.78 -13.08 1.58
CA PHE A 211 -21.83 -12.72 0.16
C PHE A 211 -21.22 -13.86 -0.65
N SER A 212 -21.84 -14.19 -1.78
CA SER A 212 -21.45 -15.34 -2.60
C SER A 212 -21.42 -14.98 -4.08
N VAL A 213 -20.80 -15.84 -4.88
CA VAL A 213 -20.77 -15.70 -6.34
C VAL A 213 -21.67 -16.75 -6.95
N GLU A 214 -22.51 -16.35 -7.89
CA GLU A 214 -23.37 -17.25 -8.65
C GLU A 214 -23.49 -16.82 -10.11
N THR A 215 -24.16 -17.64 -10.92
CA THR A 215 -24.55 -17.26 -12.28
C THR A 215 -25.96 -16.72 -12.25
N ASP A 216 -26.15 -15.46 -12.64
CA ASP A 216 -27.47 -14.84 -12.74
C ASP A 216 -28.31 -15.57 -13.79
N ALA A 217 -29.44 -16.12 -13.36
CA ALA A 217 -30.35 -16.87 -14.23
C ALA A 217 -30.88 -16.02 -15.41
N LYS A 218 -31.00 -14.70 -15.25
CA LYS A 218 -31.54 -13.81 -16.30
C LYS A 218 -30.50 -13.46 -17.35
N THR A 219 -29.28 -13.18 -16.93
CA THR A 219 -28.21 -12.70 -17.83
C THR A 219 -27.21 -13.78 -18.22
N GLN A 220 -27.24 -14.94 -17.54
CA GLN A 220 -26.28 -16.04 -17.67
C GLN A 220 -24.82 -15.59 -17.45
N LYS A 221 -24.62 -14.54 -16.64
CA LYS A 221 -23.32 -13.98 -16.28
C LYS A 221 -23.04 -14.20 -14.80
N LYS A 222 -21.75 -14.27 -14.43
CA LYS A 222 -21.34 -14.26 -13.02
C LYS A 222 -21.82 -12.96 -12.35
N ALA A 223 -22.26 -13.08 -11.11
CA ALA A 223 -22.71 -11.98 -10.28
C ALA A 223 -22.38 -12.25 -8.80
N VAL A 224 -22.38 -11.19 -7.99
CA VAL A 224 -22.31 -11.30 -6.54
C VAL A 224 -23.73 -11.31 -5.99
N ARG A 225 -24.07 -12.28 -5.14
CA ARG A 225 -25.36 -12.36 -4.43
C ARG A 225 -25.23 -11.75 -3.04
N TYR A 226 -26.18 -10.90 -2.69
CA TYR A 226 -26.23 -10.22 -1.40
C TYR A 226 -26.39 -11.21 -0.24
N SER A 227 -25.63 -11.00 0.83
CA SER A 227 -25.67 -11.79 2.08
C SER A 227 -26.96 -11.55 2.87
N LEU A 228 -27.58 -12.61 3.38
CA LEU A 228 -28.70 -12.47 4.31
C LEU A 228 -28.28 -11.83 5.63
N SER A 229 -27.07 -12.14 6.13
CA SER A 229 -26.54 -11.56 7.38
C SER A 229 -26.11 -10.10 7.26
N ALA A 230 -25.95 -9.59 6.03
CA ALA A 230 -25.69 -8.17 5.77
C ALA A 230 -26.97 -7.31 5.79
N ILE A 231 -28.15 -7.92 5.94
CA ILE A 231 -29.41 -7.19 6.10
C ILE A 231 -29.46 -6.61 7.52
N LYS A 232 -29.70 -5.31 7.62
CA LYS A 232 -29.78 -4.64 8.92
C LYS A 232 -30.88 -5.25 9.79
N ASN A 233 -30.58 -5.43 11.08
CA ASN A 233 -31.47 -6.03 12.08
C ASN A 233 -31.74 -7.54 11.91
N VAL A 234 -31.04 -8.22 11.01
CA VAL A 234 -31.11 -9.67 10.85
C VAL A 234 -29.91 -10.29 11.57
N GLY A 235 -30.14 -11.30 12.40
CA GLY A 235 -29.08 -11.98 13.14
C GLY A 235 -28.36 -13.02 12.29
N THR A 236 -27.02 -12.98 12.26
CA THR A 236 -26.18 -13.93 11.50
C THR A 236 -26.52 -15.38 11.80
N GLN A 237 -26.70 -15.73 13.08
CA GLN A 237 -27.05 -17.09 13.49
C GLN A 237 -28.40 -17.55 12.95
N ALA A 238 -29.40 -16.65 12.90
CA ALA A 238 -30.70 -16.97 12.33
C ALA A 238 -30.59 -17.21 10.82
N MET A 239 -29.75 -16.46 10.11
CA MET A 239 -29.55 -16.64 8.67
C MET A 239 -28.74 -17.88 8.33
N MET A 240 -27.77 -18.25 9.18
CA MET A 240 -27.08 -19.54 9.06
C MET A 240 -28.08 -20.70 9.21
N ALA A 241 -28.94 -20.66 10.24
CA ALA A 241 -29.97 -21.68 10.46
C ALA A 241 -30.98 -21.77 9.31
N LEU A 242 -31.40 -20.61 8.77
CA LEU A 242 -32.25 -20.53 7.58
C LEU A 242 -31.60 -21.23 6.38
N VAL A 243 -30.34 -20.92 6.09
CA VAL A 243 -29.61 -21.53 4.97
C VAL A 243 -29.45 -23.03 5.16
N GLU A 244 -29.17 -23.48 6.38
CA GLU A 244 -29.08 -24.90 6.73
C GLU A 244 -30.42 -25.62 6.53
N GLU A 245 -31.53 -25.03 6.99
CA GLU A 245 -32.87 -25.59 6.80
C GLU A 245 -33.23 -25.68 5.32
N ARG A 246 -32.98 -24.63 4.54
CA ARG A 246 -33.18 -24.63 3.09
C ARG A 246 -32.37 -25.72 2.38
N GLN A 247 -31.14 -25.98 2.83
CA GLN A 247 -30.32 -27.05 2.25
C GLN A 247 -30.86 -28.45 2.56
N LYS A 248 -31.50 -28.64 3.72
CA LYS A 248 -32.09 -29.91 4.14
C LYS A 248 -33.47 -30.15 3.50
N SER A 249 -34.33 -29.15 3.54
CA SER A 249 -35.76 -29.26 3.23
C SER A 249 -36.12 -28.74 1.84
N GLY A 250 -35.19 -28.07 1.15
CA GLY A 250 -35.39 -27.47 -0.17
C GLY A 250 -35.81 -25.99 -0.09
N PRO A 251 -36.12 -25.37 -1.24
CA PRO A 251 -36.53 -23.97 -1.29
C PRO A 251 -37.90 -23.73 -0.65
N PHE A 252 -38.03 -22.61 0.05
CA PHE A 252 -39.28 -22.13 0.63
C PHE A 252 -40.27 -21.74 -0.48
N LYS A 253 -41.50 -22.27 -0.41
CA LYS A 253 -42.54 -22.08 -1.44
C LYS A 253 -43.44 -20.89 -1.16
N THR A 254 -43.68 -20.60 0.11
CA THR A 254 -44.54 -19.50 0.57
C THR A 254 -43.94 -18.83 1.81
N LEU A 255 -44.57 -17.75 2.28
CA LEU A 255 -44.14 -17.07 3.49
C LEU A 255 -44.44 -17.89 4.76
N GLU A 256 -45.48 -18.72 4.74
CA GLU A 256 -45.84 -19.61 5.85
C GLU A 256 -44.94 -20.85 5.93
N ASP A 257 -44.35 -21.25 4.81
CA ASP A 257 -43.34 -22.32 4.71
C ASP A 257 -41.96 -21.88 5.22
N PHE A 258 -41.73 -20.56 5.25
CA PHE A 258 -40.53 -19.89 5.76
C PHE A 258 -40.62 -19.59 7.26
#